data_AF-A0A062H1D8-F1
#
_entry.id   AF-A0A062H1D8-F1
#
_cell.length_a   1.000
_cell.length_b   1.000
_cell.length_c   1.000
_cell.angle_alpha   90.00
_cell.angle_beta   90.00
_cell.angle_gamma   90.00
#
_symmetry.space_group_name_H-M   'P 1'
#
loop_
_entity.id
_entity.type
_entity.pdbx_description
1 polymer ?
#
loop_
_entity_poly.entity_id
_entity_poly.type
_entity_poly.pdbx_seq_one_letter_code
_entity_poly.pdbx_strand_id
1 'polypeptide(L)'
;MNNLITRFLSNLGQWHEVALTMTKAIIAIGVLCLVAYLLTIGYIPSEISFGDTFIFLLIFTAFSIAYTVLGFMLFIFGASLAPVTYLVLSWVDKYLPPHIKIGKKLPFPKINIITLFGSLYLLYVIHGIFLLHWKVNLYIGITVFFIAFAYYPFYINRLKIKECNIKFENLADIVDDPDVSEHLKTFAIKKLKRLETHIKDSLEIVFFISLTPLVPLILIGDVGKVFLNTTMQNTGVRIEKATLYIKEPYANLIELPKTTTKELSQYQTFIFKDVKVLFQGIGKSTLISYKVKDIEKQLVIPNEYITVERTQKADK
;
A
#
# COMPACT_ATOMS: atom_id res chain seq x y z
N MET A 1 27.76 8.25 34.20
CA MET A 1 27.59 9.16 33.05
C MET A 1 27.83 8.50 31.69
N ASN A 2 28.74 7.52 31.59
CA ASN A 2 29.10 6.87 30.31
C ASN A 2 28.02 5.94 29.71
N ASN A 3 27.15 5.35 30.54
CA ASN A 3 26.15 4.35 30.13
C ASN A 3 24.91 4.96 29.43
N LEU A 4 24.61 6.24 29.68
CA LEU A 4 23.47 6.94 29.10
C LEU A 4 23.77 7.44 27.68
N ILE A 5 24.98 7.95 27.47
CA ILE A 5 25.47 8.45 26.16
C ILE A 5 25.66 7.29 25.18
N THR A 6 26.24 6.18 25.62
CA THR A 6 26.39 4.96 24.80
C THR A 6 25.05 4.33 24.45
N ARG A 7 24.08 4.32 25.36
CA ARG A 7 22.70 3.87 25.08
C ARG A 7 21.96 4.80 24.11
N PHE A 8 22.20 6.11 24.20
CA PHE A 8 21.61 7.08 23.26
C PHE A 8 22.22 6.97 21.86
N LEU A 9 23.55 6.82 21.76
CA LEU A 9 24.27 6.65 20.50
C LEU A 9 23.90 5.32 19.81
N SER A 10 23.80 4.22 20.56
CA SER A 10 23.35 2.93 20.00
C SER A 10 21.91 2.97 19.53
N ASN A 11 21.00 3.60 20.29
CA ASN A 11 19.63 3.82 19.84
C ASN A 11 19.61 4.70 18.58
N LEU A 12 20.41 5.77 18.50
CA LEU A 12 20.44 6.69 17.36
C LEU A 12 20.94 6.00 16.08
N GLY A 13 21.95 5.14 16.19
CA GLY A 13 22.39 4.27 15.09
C GLY A 13 21.27 3.34 14.59
N GLN A 14 20.56 2.68 15.50
CA GLN A 14 19.41 1.83 15.15
C GLN A 14 18.28 2.63 14.48
N TRP A 15 17.93 3.82 15.00
CA TRP A 15 16.92 4.70 14.40
C TRP A 15 17.32 5.15 12.99
N HIS A 16 18.60 5.43 12.77
CA HIS A 16 19.13 5.79 11.46
C HIS A 16 19.00 4.65 10.45
N GLU A 17 19.39 3.43 10.82
CA GLU A 17 19.26 2.24 9.97
C GLU A 17 17.78 1.95 9.62
N VAL A 18 16.90 2.06 10.61
CA VAL A 18 15.45 1.91 10.41
C VAL A 18 14.91 2.98 9.46
N ALA A 19 15.30 4.25 9.65
CA ALA A 19 14.89 5.35 8.78
C ALA A 19 15.37 5.16 7.33
N LEU A 20 16.61 4.73 7.13
CA LEU A 20 17.15 4.41 5.80
C LEU A 20 16.38 3.27 5.14
N THR A 21 16.08 2.22 5.90
CA THR A 21 15.33 1.06 5.39
C THR A 21 13.90 1.44 5.00
N MET A 22 13.22 2.23 5.82
CA MET A 22 11.89 2.76 5.49
C MET A 22 11.92 3.65 4.24
N THR A 23 12.92 4.51 4.12
CA THR A 23 13.06 5.39 2.94
C THR A 23 13.25 4.58 1.66
N LYS A 24 14.10 3.54 1.70
CA LYS A 24 14.29 2.61 0.57
C LYS A 24 12.99 1.90 0.19
N ALA A 25 12.20 1.47 1.17
CA ALA A 25 10.91 0.81 0.93
C ALA A 25 9.89 1.76 0.28
N ILE A 26 9.78 3.01 0.77
CA ILE A 26 8.91 4.06 0.21
C ILE A 26 9.27 4.32 -1.26
N ILE A 27 10.56 4.50 -1.55
CA ILE A 27 11.03 4.74 -2.93
C ILE A 27 10.71 3.52 -3.80
N ALA A 28 10.99 2.30 -3.33
CA ALA A 28 10.74 1.07 -4.10
C ALA A 28 9.25 0.90 -4.45
N ILE A 29 8.35 1.10 -3.48
CA ILE A 29 6.88 1.03 -3.70
C ILE A 29 6.44 2.13 -4.67
N GLY A 30 6.92 3.36 -4.48
CA GLY A 30 6.59 4.49 -5.34
C GLY A 30 7.03 4.28 -6.80
N VAL A 31 8.25 3.80 -7.02
CA VAL A 31 8.77 3.46 -8.34
C VAL A 31 7.92 2.39 -9.00
N LEU A 32 7.60 1.31 -8.27
CA LEU A 32 6.79 0.21 -8.80
C LEU A 32 5.38 0.69 -9.20
N CYS A 33 4.74 1.52 -8.37
CA CYS A 33 3.43 2.10 -8.68
C CYS A 33 3.48 3.03 -9.91
N LEU A 34 4.50 3.88 -10.01
CA LEU A 34 4.67 4.76 -11.16
C LEU A 34 4.88 3.96 -12.45
N VAL A 35 5.76 2.96 -12.44
CA VAL A 35 5.99 2.09 -13.60
C VAL A 35 4.69 1.38 -13.99
N ALA A 36 3.96 0.82 -13.03
CA ALA A 36 2.66 0.21 -13.30
C ALA A 36 1.65 1.20 -13.90
N TYR A 37 1.67 2.47 -13.45
CA TYR A 37 0.81 3.51 -14.01
C TYR A 37 1.18 3.84 -15.45
N LEU A 38 2.47 4.08 -15.73
CA LEU A 38 2.97 4.38 -17.08
C LEU A 38 2.66 3.25 -18.07
N LEU A 39 2.81 2.00 -17.64
CA LEU A 39 2.41 0.82 -18.43
C LEU A 39 0.90 0.75 -18.64
N THR A 40 0.09 1.13 -17.63
CA THR A 40 -1.37 1.14 -17.72
C THR A 40 -1.87 2.14 -18.77
N ILE A 41 -1.25 3.32 -18.83
CA ILE A 41 -1.63 4.36 -19.81
C ILE A 41 -0.94 4.21 -21.17
N GLY A 42 0.09 3.35 -21.26
CA GLY A 42 0.84 3.11 -22.50
C GLY A 42 1.77 4.26 -22.88
N TYR A 43 2.34 4.98 -21.91
CA TYR A 43 3.13 6.18 -22.16
C TYR A 43 4.38 6.23 -21.29
N ILE A 44 5.49 6.66 -21.90
CA ILE A 44 6.76 6.91 -21.23
C ILE A 44 7.12 8.38 -21.49
N PRO A 45 7.30 9.22 -20.46
CA PRO A 45 7.64 10.61 -20.65
C PRO A 45 9.02 10.76 -21.29
N SER A 46 9.10 11.59 -22.32
CA SER A 46 10.36 11.97 -22.97
C SER A 46 10.97 13.20 -22.30
N GLU A 47 12.30 13.29 -22.34
CA GLU A 47 13.07 14.47 -21.92
C GLU A 47 12.83 14.88 -20.45
N ILE A 48 13.01 13.91 -19.55
CA ILE A 48 12.95 14.12 -18.10
C ILE A 48 14.09 15.07 -17.67
N SER A 49 13.72 16.17 -17.02
CA SER A 49 14.66 17.13 -16.44
C SER A 49 15.07 16.73 -15.02
N PHE A 50 16.20 17.24 -14.53
CA PHE A 50 16.59 17.08 -13.12
C PHE A 50 15.51 17.62 -12.17
N GLY A 51 14.82 18.71 -12.56
CA GLY A 51 13.70 19.27 -11.79
C GLY A 51 12.51 18.31 -11.61
N ASP A 52 12.31 17.39 -12.57
CA ASP A 52 11.22 16.41 -12.53
C ASP A 52 11.47 15.35 -11.44
N THR A 53 12.73 15.16 -11.01
CA THR A 53 13.10 14.24 -9.92
C THR A 53 12.35 14.55 -8.63
N PHE A 54 12.18 15.84 -8.32
CA PHE A 54 11.45 16.25 -7.12
C PHE A 54 9.96 15.92 -7.23
N ILE A 55 9.37 16.08 -8.41
CA ILE A 55 7.98 15.71 -8.70
C ILE A 55 7.81 14.20 -8.58
N PHE A 56 8.75 13.40 -9.10
CA PHE A 56 8.75 11.95 -8.90
C PHE A 56 8.82 11.57 -7.42
N LEU A 57 9.66 12.23 -6.62
CA LEU A 57 9.74 11.96 -5.18
C LEU A 57 8.41 12.27 -4.47
N LEU A 58 7.72 13.34 -4.85
CA LEU A 58 6.39 13.68 -4.34
C LEU A 58 5.38 12.59 -4.72
N ILE A 59 5.38 12.14 -5.98
CA ILE A 59 4.50 11.06 -6.45
C ILE A 59 4.78 9.75 -5.72
N PHE A 60 6.05 9.38 -5.52
CA PHE A 60 6.44 8.17 -4.78
C PHE A 60 5.97 8.22 -3.34
N THR A 61 6.06 9.39 -2.72
CA THR A 61 5.57 9.64 -1.37
C THR A 61 4.05 9.52 -1.32
N ALA A 62 3.33 10.11 -2.28
CA ALA A 62 1.89 10.02 -2.38
C ALA A 62 1.40 8.57 -2.54
N PHE A 63 2.03 7.79 -3.42
CA PHE A 63 1.75 6.35 -3.57
C PHE A 63 2.01 5.58 -2.29
N SER A 64 3.13 5.84 -1.62
CA SER A 64 3.49 5.15 -0.38
C SER A 64 2.52 5.47 0.76
N ILE A 65 2.10 6.73 0.90
CA ILE A 65 1.08 7.13 1.89
C ILE A 65 -0.24 6.44 1.57
N ALA A 66 -0.73 6.54 0.33
CA ALA A 66 -1.99 5.94 -0.06
C ALA A 66 -2.00 4.42 0.17
N TYR A 67 -0.91 3.74 -0.19
CA TYR A 67 -0.74 2.30 0.01
C TYR A 67 -0.66 1.95 1.51
N THR A 68 0.11 2.69 2.29
CA THR A 68 0.26 2.44 3.74
C THR A 68 -1.07 2.61 4.46
N VAL A 69 -1.82 3.66 4.13
CA VAL A 69 -3.15 3.92 4.69
C VAL A 69 -4.10 2.78 4.35
N LEU A 70 -4.17 2.37 3.08
CA LEU A 70 -5.03 1.27 2.64
C LEU A 70 -4.63 -0.06 3.32
N GLY A 71 -3.34 -0.41 3.29
CA GLY A 71 -2.83 -1.63 3.90
C GLY A 71 -3.07 -1.68 5.41
N PHE A 72 -2.88 -0.56 6.10
CA PHE A 72 -3.15 -0.46 7.54
C PHE A 72 -4.64 -0.61 7.87
N MET A 73 -5.52 0.01 7.09
CA MET A 73 -6.97 -0.15 7.25
C MET A 73 -7.40 -1.61 7.06
N LEU A 74 -6.93 -2.26 5.99
CA LEU A 74 -7.22 -3.67 5.71
C LEU A 74 -6.62 -4.59 6.79
N PHE A 75 -5.45 -4.23 7.33
CA PHE A 75 -4.84 -4.95 8.45
C PHE A 75 -5.68 -4.88 9.71
N ILE A 76 -6.10 -3.70 10.15
CA ILE A 76 -6.96 -3.55 11.34
C ILE A 76 -8.26 -4.33 11.14
N PHE A 77 -8.87 -4.22 9.95
CA PHE A 77 -10.10 -4.94 9.66
C PHE A 77 -9.90 -6.46 9.68
N GLY A 78 -8.88 -6.99 8.99
CA GLY A 78 -8.54 -8.42 9.01
C GLY A 78 -8.19 -8.94 10.42
N ALA A 79 -7.40 -8.19 11.18
CA ALA A 79 -7.07 -8.52 12.57
C ALA A 79 -8.31 -8.57 13.47
N SER A 80 -9.28 -7.67 13.25
CA SER A 80 -10.55 -7.66 13.99
C SER A 80 -11.42 -8.89 13.72
N LEU A 81 -11.20 -9.58 12.59
CA LEU A 81 -11.88 -10.82 12.20
C LEU A 81 -11.16 -12.10 12.68
N ALA A 82 -10.10 -11.99 13.48
CA ALA A 82 -9.46 -13.14 14.13
C ALA A 82 -10.41 -14.09 14.91
N PRO A 83 -11.51 -13.63 15.53
CA PRO A 83 -12.48 -14.53 16.16
C PRO A 83 -13.18 -15.44 15.17
N VAL A 84 -13.44 -14.94 13.96
CA VAL A 84 -14.07 -15.72 12.88
C VAL A 84 -13.11 -16.82 12.45
N THR A 85 -11.81 -16.51 12.28
CA THR A 85 -10.82 -17.53 11.94
C THR A 85 -10.62 -18.55 13.05
N TYR A 86 -10.69 -18.13 14.32
CA TYR A 86 -10.75 -19.05 15.45
C TYR A 86 -11.95 -20.01 15.37
N LEU A 87 -13.16 -19.51 15.07
CA LEU A 87 -14.36 -20.35 14.95
C LEU A 87 -14.22 -21.37 13.83
N VAL A 88 -13.73 -20.93 12.66
CA VAL A 88 -13.48 -21.83 11.51
C VAL A 88 -12.45 -22.90 11.86
N LEU A 89 -11.30 -22.52 12.44
CA LEU A 89 -10.25 -23.47 12.80
C LEU A 89 -10.71 -24.43 13.90
N SER A 90 -11.48 -23.97 14.88
CA SER A 90 -12.04 -24.81 15.95
C SER A 90 -13.07 -25.81 15.40
N TRP A 91 -13.87 -25.39 14.42
CA TRP A 91 -14.81 -26.26 13.73
C TRP A 91 -14.06 -27.31 12.89
N VAL A 92 -13.03 -26.92 12.15
CA VAL A 92 -12.18 -27.84 11.39
C VAL A 92 -11.47 -28.84 12.31
N ASP A 93 -10.92 -28.38 13.44
CA ASP A 93 -10.22 -29.24 14.42
C ASP A 93 -11.12 -30.34 15.00
N LYS A 94 -12.44 -30.10 15.08
CA LYS A 94 -13.43 -31.11 15.49
C LYS A 94 -13.47 -32.32 14.54
N TYR A 95 -13.20 -32.10 13.26
CA TYR A 95 -13.25 -33.15 12.22
C TYR A 95 -11.87 -33.71 11.88
N LEU A 96 -10.78 -33.17 12.44
CA LEU A 96 -9.43 -33.66 12.18
C LEU A 96 -9.09 -34.91 13.01
N PRO A 97 -8.35 -35.88 12.43
CA PRO A 97 -7.86 -37.04 13.15
C PRO A 97 -7.00 -36.64 14.36
N PRO A 98 -6.98 -37.43 15.46
CA PRO A 98 -6.25 -37.10 16.69
C PRO A 98 -4.75 -36.79 16.49
N HIS A 99 -4.12 -37.34 15.45
CA HIS A 99 -2.71 -37.15 15.13
C HIS A 99 -2.40 -35.88 14.32
N ILE A 100 -3.43 -35.19 13.79
CA ILE A 100 -3.31 -33.95 12.98
C ILE A 100 -3.91 -32.73 13.72
N LYS A 101 -4.54 -32.93 14.89
CA LYS A 101 -5.19 -31.86 15.64
C LYS A 101 -4.29 -30.63 15.82
N ILE A 102 -4.84 -29.46 15.52
CA ILE A 102 -4.16 -28.18 15.45
C ILE A 102 -3.82 -27.68 16.87
N GLY A 103 -4.52 -28.17 17.90
CA GLY A 103 -4.13 -28.02 19.31
C GLY A 103 -5.12 -28.63 20.30
N LYS A 104 -4.69 -28.93 21.53
CA LYS A 104 -5.59 -29.47 22.57
C LYS A 104 -6.69 -28.48 22.98
N LYS A 105 -6.41 -27.16 22.93
CA LYS A 105 -7.35 -26.03 23.05
C LYS A 105 -6.76 -24.80 22.38
N LEU A 106 -7.37 -24.34 21.28
CA LEU A 106 -6.99 -23.09 20.62
C LEU A 106 -7.36 -21.89 21.51
N PRO A 107 -6.47 -20.91 21.73
CA PRO A 107 -6.78 -19.74 22.54
C PRO A 107 -7.70 -18.78 21.79
N PHE A 108 -8.73 -18.29 22.47
CA PHE A 108 -9.61 -17.26 21.92
C PHE A 108 -8.85 -15.92 21.80
N PRO A 109 -8.88 -15.25 20.63
CA PRO A 109 -8.17 -13.99 20.46
C PRO A 109 -8.84 -12.88 21.26
N LYS A 110 -8.04 -12.10 21.99
CA LYS A 110 -8.54 -10.90 22.70
C LYS A 110 -8.89 -9.82 21.67
N ILE A 111 -10.17 -9.53 21.51
CA ILE A 111 -10.65 -8.49 20.58
C ILE A 111 -10.65 -7.16 21.31
N ASN A 112 -10.08 -6.14 20.68
CA ASN A 112 -10.35 -4.77 21.09
C ASN A 112 -11.59 -4.27 20.33
N ILE A 113 -12.72 -4.13 21.02
CA ILE A 113 -13.99 -3.66 20.45
C ILE A 113 -13.84 -2.31 19.73
N ILE A 114 -12.94 -1.44 20.21
CA ILE A 114 -12.64 -0.15 19.58
C ILE A 114 -12.00 -0.36 18.20
N THR A 115 -11.12 -1.37 18.06
CA THR A 115 -10.50 -1.67 16.75
C THR A 115 -11.49 -2.24 15.74
N LEU A 116 -12.52 -2.95 16.21
CA LEU A 116 -13.60 -3.47 15.35
C LEU A 116 -14.56 -2.36 14.90
N PHE A 117 -15.00 -1.49 15.81
CA PHE A 117 -15.83 -0.34 15.41
C PHE A 117 -15.06 0.67 14.57
N GLY A 118 -13.78 0.90 14.88
CA GLY A 118 -12.90 1.76 14.08
C GLY A 118 -12.69 1.24 12.66
N SER A 119 -12.50 -0.07 12.48
CA SER A 119 -12.37 -0.67 11.15
C SER A 119 -13.67 -0.64 10.34
N LEU A 120 -14.82 -0.87 10.99
CA LEU A 120 -16.14 -0.74 10.37
C LEU A 120 -16.44 0.71 9.96
N TYR A 121 -16.09 1.69 10.79
CA TYR A 121 -16.25 3.11 10.48
C TYR A 121 -15.36 3.53 9.30
N LEU A 122 -14.11 3.06 9.26
CA LEU A 122 -13.20 3.30 8.13
C LEU A 122 -13.72 2.71 6.81
N LEU A 123 -14.29 1.50 6.86
CA LEU A 123 -14.98 0.91 5.71
C LEU A 123 -16.21 1.72 5.28
N TYR A 124 -16.97 2.25 6.24
CA TYR A 124 -18.11 3.12 5.98
C TYR A 124 -17.69 4.44 5.32
N VAL A 125 -16.58 5.06 5.74
CA VAL A 125 -16.08 6.31 5.13
C VAL A 125 -15.67 6.12 3.67
N ILE A 126 -15.10 4.96 3.32
CA ILE A 126 -14.60 4.68 1.96
C ILE A 126 -15.67 3.93 1.13
N HIS A 127 -16.82 3.59 1.72
CA HIS A 127 -17.96 2.90 1.12
C HIS A 127 -18.41 3.44 -0.24
N GLY A 128 -18.39 4.78 -0.42
CA GLY A 128 -18.76 5.42 -1.68
C GLY A 128 -17.85 5.04 -2.86
N ILE A 129 -16.58 4.74 -2.59
CA ILE A 129 -15.61 4.23 -3.58
C ILE A 129 -15.78 2.71 -3.75
N PHE A 130 -16.20 2.00 -2.70
CA PHE A 130 -16.29 0.54 -2.65
C PHE A 130 -17.53 -0.06 -3.33
N LEU A 131 -18.69 0.60 -3.29
CA LEU A 131 -19.90 0.08 -3.93
C LEU A 131 -19.91 0.15 -5.46
N LEU A 132 -19.10 1.04 -6.06
CA LEU A 132 -19.13 1.25 -7.51
C LEU A 132 -18.50 0.10 -8.30
N HIS A 133 -17.61 -0.70 -7.69
CA HIS A 133 -16.82 -1.68 -8.42
C HIS A 133 -16.74 -3.03 -7.67
N TRP A 134 -17.52 -4.02 -8.12
CA TRP A 134 -17.49 -5.41 -7.61
C TRP A 134 -16.06 -5.99 -7.45
N LYS A 135 -15.15 -5.67 -8.39
CA LYS A 135 -13.76 -6.12 -8.36
C LYS A 135 -12.99 -5.58 -7.14
N VAL A 136 -13.31 -4.37 -6.68
CA VAL A 136 -12.74 -3.77 -5.46
C VAL A 136 -13.22 -4.52 -4.22
N ASN A 137 -14.51 -4.89 -4.16
CA ASN A 137 -15.03 -5.71 -3.07
C ASN A 137 -14.38 -7.09 -3.01
N LEU A 138 -14.17 -7.73 -4.17
CA LEU A 138 -13.45 -8.99 -4.27
C LEU A 138 -12.00 -8.84 -3.78
N TYR A 139 -11.29 -7.79 -4.18
CA TYR A 139 -9.95 -7.47 -3.68
C TYR A 139 -9.91 -7.39 -2.16
N ILE A 140 -10.84 -6.63 -1.55
CA ILE A 140 -10.91 -6.45 -0.10
C ILE A 140 -11.20 -7.79 0.57
N GLY A 141 -12.23 -8.51 0.11
CA GLY A 141 -12.63 -9.79 0.70
C GLY A 141 -11.49 -10.79 0.73
N ILE A 142 -10.76 -10.94 -0.39
CA ILE A 142 -9.60 -11.82 -0.48
C ILE A 142 -8.48 -11.34 0.45
N THR A 143 -8.12 -10.05 0.39
CA THR A 143 -7.02 -9.49 1.19
C THR A 143 -7.29 -9.64 2.69
N VAL A 144 -8.49 -9.29 3.12
CA VAL A 144 -8.94 -9.38 4.52
C VAL A 144 -9.00 -10.82 4.98
N PHE A 145 -9.46 -11.74 4.15
CA PHE A 145 -9.46 -13.17 4.45
C PHE A 145 -8.04 -13.68 4.72
N PHE A 146 -7.08 -13.38 3.84
CA PHE A 146 -5.68 -13.79 4.03
C PHE A 146 -5.04 -13.15 5.25
N ILE A 147 -5.29 -11.85 5.51
CA ILE A 147 -4.82 -11.18 6.72
C ILE A 147 -5.40 -11.85 7.96
N ALA A 148 -6.73 -12.07 8.02
CA ALA A 148 -7.37 -12.66 9.18
C ALA A 148 -6.84 -14.09 9.44
N PHE A 149 -6.63 -14.86 8.37
CA PHE A 149 -6.12 -16.22 8.43
C PHE A 149 -4.67 -16.27 8.92
N ALA A 150 -3.80 -15.38 8.42
CA ALA A 150 -2.40 -15.30 8.83
C ALA A 150 -2.21 -14.61 10.19
N TYR A 151 -3.10 -13.70 10.58
CA TYR A 151 -3.02 -12.98 11.84
C TYR A 151 -3.24 -13.91 13.04
N TYR A 152 -4.07 -14.94 12.91
CA TYR A 152 -4.33 -15.88 13.99
C TYR A 152 -3.10 -16.70 14.44
N PRO A 153 -2.32 -17.36 13.56
CA PRO A 153 -1.07 -18.00 13.95
C PRO A 153 -0.03 -16.99 14.47
N PHE A 154 0.01 -15.76 13.92
CA PHE A 154 0.83 -14.69 14.48
C PHE A 154 0.45 -14.38 15.94
N TYR A 155 -0.84 -14.26 16.23
CA TYR A 155 -1.34 -14.06 17.59
C TYR A 155 -0.93 -15.20 18.53
N ILE A 156 -1.05 -16.46 18.10
CA ILE A 156 -0.61 -17.62 18.89
C ILE A 156 0.90 -17.58 19.16
N ASN A 157 1.71 -17.32 18.13
CA ASN A 157 3.17 -17.25 18.28
C ASN A 157 3.56 -16.12 19.24
N ARG A 158 2.91 -14.96 19.15
CA ARG A 158 3.12 -13.86 20.09
C ARG A 158 2.79 -14.24 21.54
N LEU A 159 1.72 -14.98 21.76
CA LEU A 159 1.38 -15.50 23.11
C LEU A 159 2.47 -16.45 23.62
N LYS A 160 2.94 -17.38 22.79
CA LYS A 160 4.01 -18.33 23.14
C LYS A 160 5.33 -17.63 23.42
N ILE A 161 5.70 -16.63 22.62
CA ILE A 161 6.89 -15.80 22.84
C ILE A 161 6.79 -15.10 24.21
N LYS A 162 5.65 -14.46 24.49
CA LYS A 162 5.44 -13.77 25.77
C LYS A 162 5.53 -14.73 26.96
N GLU A 163 4.90 -15.90 26.86
CA GLU A 163 4.95 -16.93 27.90
C GLU A 163 6.36 -17.49 28.11
N CYS A 164 7.09 -17.76 27.02
CA CYS A 164 8.48 -18.19 27.08
C CYS A 164 9.40 -17.12 27.67
N ASN A 165 9.28 -15.86 27.26
CA ASN A 165 10.10 -14.77 27.78
C ASN A 165 9.90 -14.60 29.28
N ILE A 166 8.66 -14.62 29.78
CA ILE A 166 8.38 -14.50 31.21
C ILE A 166 8.91 -15.71 31.99
N LYS A 167 8.76 -16.93 31.45
CA LYS A 167 9.19 -18.15 32.15
C LYS A 167 10.70 -18.38 32.12
N PHE A 168 11.39 -17.82 31.13
CA PHE A 168 12.77 -18.16 30.81
C PHE A 168 13.68 -16.92 30.72
N GLU A 169 13.29 -15.81 31.36
CA GLU A 169 14.06 -14.55 31.35
C GLU A 169 15.51 -14.76 31.81
N ASN A 170 15.72 -15.61 32.82
CA ASN A 170 17.03 -15.88 33.42
C ASN A 170 17.74 -17.11 32.81
N LEU A 171 17.15 -17.77 31.80
CA LEU A 171 17.76 -18.99 31.22
C LEU A 171 18.96 -18.69 30.34
N ALA A 172 19.08 -17.47 29.82
CA ALA A 172 20.25 -17.05 29.06
C ALA A 172 21.50 -17.06 29.96
N ASP A 173 21.39 -16.53 31.16
CA ASP A 173 22.48 -16.46 32.14
C ASP A 173 22.94 -17.86 32.60
N ILE A 174 22.03 -18.83 32.62
CA ILE A 174 22.32 -20.24 32.98
C ILE A 174 23.14 -20.97 31.90
N VAL A 175 23.06 -20.54 30.63
CA VAL A 175 23.82 -21.15 29.53
C VAL A 175 25.31 -20.80 29.63
N ASP A 176 25.62 -19.58 30.06
CA ASP A 176 26.98 -19.05 30.13
C ASP A 176 27.70 -19.35 31.46
N ASP A 177 26.98 -19.85 32.47
CA ASP A 177 27.54 -20.19 33.78
C ASP A 177 28.38 -21.48 33.73
N PRO A 178 29.69 -21.44 34.03
CA PRO A 178 30.56 -22.62 34.00
C PRO A 178 30.19 -23.68 35.05
N ASP A 179 29.54 -23.32 36.16
CA ASP A 179 29.28 -24.19 37.30
C ASP A 179 27.94 -24.96 37.20
N VAL A 180 27.14 -24.70 36.17
CA VAL A 180 25.84 -25.36 35.98
C VAL A 180 25.96 -26.71 35.28
N SER A 181 25.23 -27.71 35.79
CA SER A 181 25.16 -29.07 35.21
C SER A 181 24.80 -29.08 33.71
N GLU A 182 25.44 -29.98 32.96
CA GLU A 182 25.27 -30.12 31.50
C GLU A 182 23.82 -30.42 31.08
N HIS A 183 23.06 -31.14 31.93
CA HIS A 183 21.64 -31.40 31.72
C HIS A 183 20.80 -30.12 31.76
N LEU A 184 21.10 -29.19 32.69
CA LEU A 184 20.42 -27.89 32.76
C LEU A 184 20.78 -27.01 31.55
N LYS A 185 22.05 -26.99 31.14
CA LYS A 185 22.49 -26.28 29.93
C LYS A 185 21.76 -26.78 28.68
N THR A 186 21.67 -28.10 28.51
CA THR A 186 20.96 -28.73 27.39
C THR A 186 19.48 -28.38 27.40
N PHE A 187 18.84 -28.37 28.58
CA PHE A 187 17.45 -27.93 28.73
C PHE A 187 17.28 -26.46 28.33
N ALA A 188 18.18 -25.57 28.79
CA ALA A 188 18.12 -24.14 28.51
C ALA A 188 18.29 -23.85 27.00
N ILE A 189 19.30 -24.43 26.37
CA ILE A 189 19.55 -24.33 24.92
C ILE A 189 18.32 -24.78 24.12
N LYS A 190 17.70 -25.91 24.49
CA LYS A 190 16.51 -26.42 23.80
C LYS A 190 15.32 -25.47 23.90
N LYS A 191 15.16 -24.75 25.01
CA LYS A 191 14.09 -23.77 25.22
C LYS A 191 14.36 -22.46 24.46
N LEU A 192 15.59 -21.95 24.50
CA LEU A 192 15.99 -20.76 23.75
C LEU A 192 15.85 -20.99 22.24
N LYS A 193 16.27 -22.15 21.73
CA LYS A 193 16.07 -22.51 20.31
C LYS A 193 14.61 -22.55 19.89
N ARG A 194 13.71 -23.01 20.78
CA ARG A 194 12.26 -22.99 20.54
C ARG A 194 11.71 -21.55 20.51
N LEU A 195 12.20 -20.69 21.40
CA LEU A 195 11.84 -19.27 21.41
C LEU A 195 12.28 -18.59 20.11
N GLU A 196 13.52 -18.81 19.69
CA GLU A 196 14.06 -18.30 18.41
C GLU A 196 13.20 -18.75 17.22
N THR A 197 12.79 -20.03 17.21
CA THR A 197 11.89 -20.55 16.18
C THR A 197 10.55 -19.80 16.16
N HIS A 198 9.93 -19.58 17.33
CA HIS A 198 8.67 -18.81 17.39
C HIS A 198 8.83 -17.35 16.95
N ILE A 199 9.98 -16.72 17.24
CA ILE A 199 10.30 -15.37 16.78
C ILE A 199 10.44 -15.37 15.25
N LYS A 200 11.19 -16.32 14.69
CA LYS A 200 11.38 -16.47 13.24
C LYS A 200 10.04 -16.67 12.53
N ASP A 201 9.22 -17.62 12.99
CA ASP A 201 7.88 -17.88 12.45
C ASP A 201 7.02 -16.61 12.51
N SER A 202 7.09 -15.87 13.62
CA SER A 202 6.36 -14.60 13.78
C SER A 202 6.80 -13.54 12.77
N LEU A 203 8.10 -13.44 12.48
CA LEU A 203 8.64 -12.50 11.49
C LEU A 203 8.24 -12.88 10.07
N GLU A 204 8.28 -14.16 9.73
CA GLU A 204 7.81 -14.67 8.43
C GLU A 204 6.33 -14.36 8.21
N ILE A 205 5.49 -14.52 9.24
CA ILE A 205 4.06 -14.18 9.14
C ILE A 205 3.86 -12.67 9.01
N VAL A 206 4.62 -11.84 9.72
CA VAL A 206 4.56 -10.36 9.56
C VAL A 206 4.91 -9.95 8.14
N PHE A 207 5.95 -10.56 7.55
CA PHE A 207 6.33 -10.32 6.16
C PHE A 207 5.20 -10.72 5.20
N PHE A 208 4.59 -11.90 5.40
CA PHE A 208 3.45 -12.36 4.61
C PHE A 208 2.26 -11.40 4.68
N ILE A 209 1.87 -11.00 5.89
CA ILE A 209 0.75 -10.05 6.12
C ILE A 209 1.05 -8.70 5.45
N SER A 210 2.28 -8.21 5.54
CA SER A 210 2.69 -6.92 4.97
C SER A 210 2.63 -6.88 3.44
N LEU A 211 2.90 -8.02 2.78
CA LEU A 211 2.79 -8.19 1.34
C LEU A 211 1.38 -8.49 0.85
N THR A 212 0.49 -8.95 1.73
CA THR A 212 -0.85 -9.41 1.39
C THR A 212 -1.69 -8.34 0.66
N PRO A 213 -1.64 -7.04 0.99
CA PRO A 213 -2.37 -6.01 0.23
C PRO A 213 -1.83 -5.77 -1.19
N LEU A 214 -0.55 -6.10 -1.46
CA LEU A 214 0.12 -5.85 -2.74
C LEU A 214 -0.29 -6.87 -3.81
N VAL A 215 -0.33 -8.15 -3.45
CA VAL A 215 -0.52 -9.25 -4.42
C VAL A 215 -1.87 -9.15 -5.14
N PRO A 216 -3.02 -9.01 -4.43
CA PRO A 216 -4.31 -8.91 -5.10
C PRO A 216 -4.48 -7.59 -5.86
N LEU A 217 -3.74 -6.53 -5.50
CA LEU A 217 -3.78 -5.24 -6.18
C LEU A 217 -3.18 -5.35 -7.60
N ILE A 218 -2.13 -6.15 -7.75
CA ILE A 218 -1.47 -6.44 -9.03
C ILE A 218 -2.30 -7.45 -9.85
N LEU A 219 -2.81 -8.51 -9.21
CA LEU A 219 -3.56 -9.56 -9.90
C LEU A 219 -4.95 -9.10 -10.37
N ILE A 220 -5.62 -8.23 -9.62
CA ILE A 220 -6.94 -7.69 -9.97
C ILE A 220 -6.73 -6.35 -10.67
N GLY A 221 -6.37 -6.42 -11.96
CA GLY A 221 -5.88 -5.27 -12.74
C GLY A 221 -6.75 -4.01 -12.66
N ASP A 222 -8.07 -4.13 -12.61
CA ASP A 222 -8.95 -2.94 -12.52
C ASP A 222 -8.86 -2.22 -11.17
N VAL A 223 -8.58 -2.93 -10.08
CA VAL A 223 -8.42 -2.33 -8.74
C VAL A 223 -7.11 -1.56 -8.67
N GLY A 224 -6.03 -2.16 -9.19
CA GLY A 224 -4.75 -1.49 -9.36
C GLY A 224 -4.91 -0.21 -10.18
N LYS A 225 -5.61 -0.25 -11.31
CA LYS A 225 -5.89 0.95 -12.14
C LYS A 225 -6.65 2.03 -11.38
N VAL A 226 -7.71 1.68 -10.64
CA VAL A 226 -8.47 2.65 -9.84
C VAL A 226 -7.58 3.32 -8.79
N PHE A 227 -6.79 2.53 -8.06
CA PHE A 227 -5.85 3.04 -7.07
C PHE A 227 -4.79 3.97 -7.69
N LEU A 228 -4.19 3.54 -8.79
CA LEU A 228 -3.17 4.32 -9.49
C LEU A 228 -3.73 5.62 -10.05
N ASN A 229 -4.88 5.56 -10.74
CA ASN A 229 -5.55 6.73 -11.30
C ASN A 229 -5.94 7.73 -10.22
N THR A 230 -6.49 7.25 -9.10
CA THR A 230 -6.89 8.11 -7.97
C THR A 230 -5.69 8.82 -7.36
N THR A 231 -4.58 8.09 -7.16
CA THR A 231 -3.37 8.68 -6.60
C THR A 231 -2.76 9.72 -7.55
N MET A 232 -2.72 9.43 -8.86
CA MET A 232 -2.25 10.37 -9.88
C MET A 232 -3.16 11.59 -10.04
N GLN A 233 -4.45 11.44 -9.77
CA GLN A 233 -5.39 12.56 -9.73
C GLN A 233 -5.13 13.46 -8.51
N ASN A 234 -4.88 12.87 -7.35
CA ASN A 234 -4.58 13.59 -6.11
C ASN A 234 -3.24 14.35 -6.17
N THR A 235 -2.26 13.85 -6.93
CA THR A 235 -1.00 14.57 -7.20
C THR A 235 -1.14 15.62 -8.32
N GLY A 236 -2.28 15.67 -9.00
CA GLY A 236 -2.55 16.59 -10.11
C GLY A 236 -1.87 16.22 -11.44
N VAL A 237 -1.23 15.05 -11.53
CA VAL A 237 -0.65 14.51 -12.77
C VAL A 237 -1.74 14.05 -13.73
N ARG A 238 -2.85 13.55 -13.20
CA ARG A 238 -4.02 13.11 -13.96
C ARG A 238 -5.20 14.04 -13.67
N ILE A 239 -5.99 14.36 -14.70
CA ILE A 239 -7.23 15.13 -14.56
C ILE A 239 -8.31 14.47 -15.41
N GLU A 240 -9.41 14.03 -14.77
CA GLU A 240 -10.49 13.32 -15.47
C GLU A 240 -11.36 14.25 -16.34
N LYS A 241 -11.48 15.53 -15.97
CA LYS A 241 -12.24 16.54 -16.72
C LYS A 241 -11.49 17.87 -16.71
N ALA A 242 -10.83 18.18 -17.82
CA ALA A 242 -10.11 19.43 -18.01
C ALA A 242 -10.66 20.23 -19.19
N THR A 243 -10.51 21.54 -19.11
CA THR A 243 -10.61 22.45 -20.26
C THR A 243 -9.20 22.69 -20.78
N LEU A 244 -8.96 22.39 -22.05
CA LEU A 244 -7.65 22.50 -22.69
C LEU A 244 -7.65 23.62 -23.70
N TYR A 245 -6.59 24.43 -23.68
CA TYR A 245 -6.29 25.43 -24.68
C TYR A 245 -5.11 24.93 -25.50
N ILE A 246 -5.32 24.63 -26.77
CA ILE A 246 -4.33 23.95 -27.61
C ILE A 246 -4.06 24.78 -28.86
N LYS A 247 -2.78 25.00 -29.16
CA LYS A 247 -2.29 25.70 -30.34
C LYS A 247 -2.16 24.77 -31.55
N GLU A 248 -2.19 25.32 -32.76
CA GLU A 248 -1.79 24.61 -33.97
C GLU A 248 -0.30 24.20 -33.93
N PRO A 249 0.12 23.11 -34.60
CA PRO A 249 -0.69 22.22 -35.44
C PRO A 249 -1.49 21.17 -34.66
N TYR A 250 -1.23 20.98 -33.36
CA TYR A 250 -1.79 19.89 -32.56
C TYR A 250 -3.31 19.99 -32.36
N ALA A 251 -3.86 21.22 -32.30
CA ALA A 251 -5.30 21.42 -32.22
C ALA A 251 -6.06 20.80 -33.41
N ASN A 252 -5.42 20.69 -34.59
CA ASN A 252 -6.05 20.11 -35.79
C ASN A 252 -6.00 18.58 -35.82
N LEU A 253 -5.25 17.96 -34.91
CA LEU A 253 -5.22 16.50 -34.74
C LEU A 253 -6.35 15.97 -33.85
N ILE A 254 -7.10 16.86 -33.19
CA ILE A 254 -8.16 16.49 -32.25
C ILE A 254 -9.52 16.59 -32.94
N GLU A 255 -10.24 15.47 -32.98
CA GLU A 255 -11.56 15.34 -33.62
C GLU A 255 -12.74 15.73 -32.71
N LEU A 256 -12.48 16.56 -31.69
CA LEU A 256 -13.51 17.08 -30.80
C LEU A 256 -14.01 18.44 -31.29
N PRO A 257 -15.24 18.86 -30.90
CA PRO A 257 -15.71 20.22 -31.16
C PRO A 257 -14.73 21.24 -30.58
N LYS A 258 -14.11 22.03 -31.46
CA LYS A 258 -13.21 23.11 -31.08
C LYS A 258 -13.96 24.43 -31.04
N THR A 259 -13.79 25.18 -29.96
CA THR A 259 -14.31 26.55 -29.83
C THR A 259 -13.14 27.52 -29.74
N THR A 260 -13.33 28.78 -30.08
CA THR A 260 -12.28 29.80 -29.96
C THR A 260 -12.92 31.16 -29.68
N THR A 261 -12.17 32.05 -29.04
CA THR A 261 -12.54 33.45 -28.85
C THR A 261 -11.77 34.32 -29.85
N LYS A 262 -12.20 35.57 -30.08
CA LYS A 262 -11.50 36.48 -31.01
C LYS A 262 -10.02 36.66 -30.64
N GLU A 263 -9.71 36.76 -29.36
CA GLU A 263 -8.33 36.90 -28.86
C GLU A 263 -7.51 35.62 -29.08
N LEU A 264 -8.06 34.44 -28.76
CA LEU A 264 -7.36 33.17 -28.94
C LEU A 264 -7.16 32.79 -30.42
N SER A 265 -8.05 33.25 -31.30
CA SER A 265 -7.93 33.03 -32.74
C SER A 265 -6.70 33.70 -33.36
N GLN A 266 -6.25 34.84 -32.81
CA GLN A 266 -5.02 35.52 -33.25
C GLN A 266 -3.77 34.66 -32.99
N TYR A 267 -3.82 33.82 -31.94
CA TYR A 267 -2.74 32.91 -31.57
C TYR A 267 -2.99 31.47 -32.03
N GLN A 268 -3.94 31.25 -32.95
CA GLN A 268 -4.32 29.92 -33.46
C GLN A 268 -4.58 28.91 -32.32
N THR A 269 -5.20 29.39 -31.23
CA THR A 269 -5.48 28.60 -30.03
C THR A 269 -6.96 28.23 -29.98
N PHE A 270 -7.22 26.97 -29.66
CA PHE A 270 -8.56 26.38 -29.63
C PHE A 270 -8.85 25.77 -28.26
N ILE A 271 -10.11 25.88 -27.84
CA ILE A 271 -10.61 25.40 -26.56
C ILE A 271 -11.33 24.07 -26.76
N PHE A 272 -10.92 23.08 -25.98
CA PHE A 272 -11.53 21.76 -25.88
C PHE A 272 -12.00 21.51 -24.45
N LYS A 273 -13.26 21.09 -24.29
CA LYS A 273 -13.87 20.83 -22.97
C LYS A 273 -13.99 19.33 -22.72
N ASP A 274 -14.06 18.97 -21.43
CA ASP A 274 -14.28 17.59 -20.96
C ASP A 274 -13.25 16.58 -21.49
N VAL A 275 -11.98 17.00 -21.60
CA VAL A 275 -10.88 16.14 -22.03
C VAL A 275 -10.18 15.53 -20.82
N LYS A 276 -9.81 14.25 -20.89
CA LYS A 276 -8.99 13.60 -19.86
C LYS A 276 -7.52 13.93 -20.10
N VAL A 277 -6.85 14.41 -19.07
CA VAL A 277 -5.38 14.49 -19.03
C VAL A 277 -4.88 13.26 -18.29
N LEU A 278 -4.19 12.37 -19.01
CA LEU A 278 -3.67 11.12 -18.44
C LEU A 278 -2.33 11.34 -17.74
N PHE A 279 -1.51 12.27 -18.22
CA PHE A 279 -0.19 12.55 -17.64
C PHE A 279 0.25 13.97 -17.99
N GLN A 280 0.61 14.77 -16.97
CA GLN A 280 1.17 16.11 -17.14
C GLN A 280 2.16 16.45 -16.02
N GLY A 281 2.90 17.54 -16.20
CA GLY A 281 3.76 18.13 -15.17
C GLY A 281 5.12 17.45 -15.02
N ILE A 282 5.43 16.46 -15.85
CA ILE A 282 6.73 15.77 -15.89
C ILE A 282 7.15 15.68 -17.36
N GLY A 283 8.41 16.02 -17.65
CA GLY A 283 8.92 16.07 -19.01
C GLY A 283 8.32 17.22 -19.83
N LYS A 284 8.48 17.15 -21.16
CA LYS A 284 8.08 18.24 -22.07
C LYS A 284 6.75 18.03 -22.79
N SER A 285 6.03 16.96 -22.48
CA SER A 285 4.75 16.67 -23.13
C SER A 285 3.67 16.26 -22.14
N THR A 286 2.44 16.49 -22.55
CA THR A 286 1.23 16.13 -21.84
C THR A 286 0.49 15.08 -22.67
N LEU A 287 0.14 13.96 -22.03
CA LEU A 287 -0.69 12.93 -22.64
C LEU A 287 -2.16 13.22 -22.33
N ILE A 288 -2.94 13.39 -23.38
CA ILE A 288 -4.39 13.55 -23.29
C ILE A 288 -5.10 12.33 -23.86
N SER A 289 -6.32 12.11 -23.39
CA SER A 289 -7.23 11.11 -23.93
C SER A 289 -8.62 11.69 -24.08
N TYR A 290 -9.25 11.35 -25.20
CA TYR A 290 -10.59 11.80 -25.53
C TYR A 290 -11.36 10.70 -26.24
N LYS A 291 -12.68 10.72 -26.10
CA LYS A 291 -13.57 9.74 -26.72
C LYS A 291 -14.16 10.33 -28.00
N VAL A 292 -13.99 9.64 -29.12
CA VAL A 292 -14.68 9.94 -30.38
C VAL A 292 -15.58 8.76 -30.69
N LYS A 293 -16.90 8.99 -30.64
CA LYS A 293 -17.90 7.92 -30.72
C LYS A 293 -17.66 6.86 -29.62
N ASP A 294 -17.17 5.67 -29.99
CA ASP A 294 -16.83 4.56 -29.08
C ASP A 294 -15.34 4.22 -29.02
N ILE A 295 -14.48 5.03 -29.64
CA ILE A 295 -13.04 4.83 -29.62
C ILE A 295 -12.40 5.85 -28.68
N GLU A 296 -11.66 5.38 -27.69
CA GLU A 296 -10.80 6.22 -26.86
C GLU A 296 -9.49 6.45 -27.61
N LYS A 297 -9.24 7.70 -28.01
CA LYS A 297 -8.01 8.14 -28.66
C LYS A 297 -7.08 8.77 -27.62
N GLN A 298 -5.78 8.64 -27.85
CA GLN A 298 -4.75 9.29 -27.07
C GLN A 298 -3.90 10.17 -27.98
N LEU A 299 -3.47 11.32 -27.46
CA LEU A 299 -2.59 12.23 -28.19
C LEU A 299 -1.55 12.81 -27.22
N VAL A 300 -0.29 12.81 -27.65
CA VAL A 300 0.81 13.45 -26.93
C VAL A 300 1.01 14.85 -27.51
N ILE A 301 0.96 15.87 -26.66
CA ILE A 301 1.09 17.27 -27.06
C ILE A 301 2.25 17.90 -26.28
N PRO A 302 3.21 18.58 -26.93
CA PRO A 302 4.26 19.29 -26.23
C PRO A 302 3.69 20.43 -25.36
N ASN A 303 4.26 20.63 -24.18
CA ASN A 303 3.75 21.55 -23.16
C ASN A 303 3.70 23.01 -23.63
N GLU A 304 4.49 23.39 -24.63
CA GLU A 304 4.47 24.74 -25.24
C GLU A 304 3.21 25.04 -26.07
N TYR A 305 2.49 23.98 -26.51
CA TYR A 305 1.27 24.07 -27.31
C TYR A 305 -0.01 23.82 -26.50
N ILE A 306 0.08 23.51 -25.21
CA ILE A 306 -1.09 23.17 -24.39
C ILE A 306 -1.09 23.95 -23.08
N THR A 307 -2.26 24.48 -22.71
CA THR A 307 -2.54 25.00 -21.38
C THR A 307 -3.74 24.27 -20.80
N VAL A 308 -3.58 23.78 -19.57
CA VAL A 308 -4.58 22.96 -18.88
C VAL A 308 -5.24 23.80 -17.80
N GLU A 309 -6.51 24.11 -17.96
CA GLU A 309 -7.30 24.82 -16.96
C GLU A 309 -7.95 23.82 -15.99
N ARG A 310 -7.82 24.13 -14.69
CA ARG A 310 -8.44 23.36 -13.61
C ARG A 310 -9.65 24.09 -13.08
N THR A 311 -10.83 23.52 -13.27
CA THR A 311 -12.04 24.00 -12.60
C THR A 311 -12.13 23.34 -11.23
N GLN A 312 -11.76 24.06 -10.17
CA GLN A 312 -12.13 23.67 -8.81
C GLN A 312 -13.52 24.23 -8.52
N LYS A 313 -14.46 23.38 -8.09
CA LYS A 313 -15.69 23.88 -7.46
C LYS A 313 -15.25 24.60 -6.19
N ALA A 314 -15.53 25.89 -6.09
CA ALA A 314 -15.45 26.57 -4.79
C ALA A 314 -16.44 25.86 -3.86
N ASP A 315 -15.92 25.31 -2.75
CA ASP A 315 -16.75 24.65 -1.75
C ASP A 315 -17.88 25.60 -1.30
N LYS A 316 -19.10 25.07 -1.23
CA LYS A 316 -20.22 25.69 -0.52
C LYS A 316 -20.23 25.18 0.90
#